data_AF-A0A3B9VZN7-F1
#
_entry.id   AF-A0A3B9VZN7-F1
#
_cell.length_a   1.000
_cell.length_b   1.000
_cell.length_c   1.000
_cell.angle_alpha   90.00
_cell.angle_beta   90.00
_cell.angle_gamma   90.00
#
_symmetry.space_group_name_H-M   'P 1'
#
loop_
_entity.id
_entity.type
_entity.pdbx_description
1 polymer ?
#
loop_
_entity_poly.entity_id
_entity_poly.type
_entity_poly.pdbx_seq_one_letter_code
_entity_poly.pdbx_strand_id
1 'polypeptide(L)' 'DGFDAERQWARDYWSALAPHHTSVYVNFLMEEGEERVRQAYGAAKYDRLKALKRKYDPTNFFTLNQNIKPG' A
#
# COMPACT_ATOMS: atom_id res chain seq x y z
N ASP A 1 -8.63 -14.25 -20.02
CA ASP A 1 -8.33 -13.20 -21.01
C ASP A 1 -9.42 -12.17 -21.04
N GLY A 2 -9.06 -10.89 -20.85
CA GLY A 2 -10.02 -9.79 -20.84
C GLY A 2 -9.51 -8.54 -20.10
N PHE A 3 -10.04 -7.39 -20.51
CA PHE A 3 -9.82 -6.06 -19.91
C PHE A 3 -8.43 -5.44 -20.03
N ASP A 4 -7.61 -5.82 -21.02
CA ASP A 4 -6.27 -5.22 -21.18
C ASP A 4 -6.34 -3.72 -21.50
N ALA A 5 -7.29 -3.31 -22.34
CA ALA A 5 -7.49 -1.91 -22.72
C ALA A 5 -7.96 -1.06 -21.53
N GLU A 6 -8.91 -1.57 -20.75
CA GLU A 6 -9.47 -0.92 -19.56
C GLU A 6 -8.42 -0.81 -18.46
N ARG A 7 -7.63 -1.88 -18.25
CA ARG A 7 -6.51 -1.87 -17.32
C ARG A 7 -5.44 -0.86 -17.74
N GLN A 8 -5.19 -0.73 -19.04
CA GLN A 8 -4.24 0.26 -19.55
C GLN A 8 -4.76 1.68 -19.36
N TRP A 9 -6.03 1.94 -19.70
CA TRP A 9 -6.67 3.24 -19.49
C TRP A 9 -6.61 3.69 -18.03
N ALA A 10 -6.92 2.79 -17.08
CA ALA A 10 -6.88 3.10 -15.66
C ALA A 10 -5.45 3.45 -15.18
N ARG A 11 -4.43 2.72 -15.67
CA ARG A 11 -3.02 3.02 -15.39
C ARG A 11 -2.60 4.37 -15.94
N ASP A 12 -2.94 4.66 -17.20
CA ASP A 12 -2.55 5.90 -17.87
C ASP A 12 -3.20 7.13 -17.19
N TYR A 13 -4.48 7.03 -16.84
CA TYR A 13 -5.19 8.06 -16.09
C TYR A 13 -4.57 8.31 -14.72
N TRP A 14 -4.25 7.24 -13.97
CA TRP A 14 -3.57 7.33 -12.68
C TRP A 14 -2.22 8.04 -12.79
N SER A 15 -1.41 7.67 -13.80
CA SER A 15 -0.11 8.29 -14.07
C SER A 15 -0.22 9.76 -14.45
N ALA A 16 -1.22 10.14 -15.26
CA ALA A 16 -1.44 11.54 -15.66
C ALA A 16 -1.77 12.47 -14.49
N LEU A 17 -2.43 11.95 -13.45
CA LEU A 17 -2.80 12.71 -12.26
C LEU A 17 -1.73 12.75 -11.17
N ALA A 18 -0.60 12.05 -11.34
CA ALA A 18 0.46 11.96 -10.34
C ALA A 18 0.92 13.33 -9.75
N PRO A 19 1.05 14.42 -10.52
CA PRO A 19 1.43 15.73 -9.97
C PRO A 19 0.39 16.35 -9.02
N HIS A 20 -0.86 15.88 -9.04
CA HIS A 20 -1.97 16.38 -8.24
C HIS A 20 -2.28 15.50 -7.02
N HIS A 21 -1.66 14.33 -6.91
CA HIS A 21 -1.87 13.41 -5.80
C HIS A 21 -1.07 13.86 -4.57
N THR A 22 -1.72 13.86 -3.40
CA THR A 22 -1.08 14.17 -2.11
C THR A 22 -0.90 12.95 -1.22
N SER A 23 -1.71 11.90 -1.39
CA SER A 23 -1.63 10.64 -0.67
C SER A 23 -2.48 9.57 -1.37
N VAL A 24 -2.35 8.32 -0.92
CA VAL A 24 -3.12 7.16 -1.40
C VAL A 24 -3.84 6.51 -0.22
N TYR A 25 -5.13 6.21 -0.40
CA TYR A 25 -5.90 5.49 0.61
C TYR A 25 -5.55 4.00 0.57
N VAL A 26 -5.21 3.43 1.73
CA VAL A 26 -4.69 2.06 1.85
C VAL A 26 -5.60 0.99 1.22
N ASN A 27 -6.92 1.18 1.24
CA ASN A 27 -7.86 0.20 0.65
C ASN A 27 -7.94 0.25 -0.89
N PHE A 28 -7.32 1.24 -1.53
CA PHE A 28 -7.14 1.29 -2.98
C PHE A 28 -5.76 0.79 -3.43
N LEU A 29 -4.92 0.39 -2.48
CA LEU A 29 -3.66 -0.27 -2.80
C LEU A 29 -3.95 -1.73 -3.18
N MET A 30 -3.38 -2.16 -4.30
CA MET A 30 -3.33 -3.56 -4.71
C MET A 30 -1.95 -4.13 -4.32
N GLU A 31 -1.22 -4.78 -5.22
CA GLU A 31 0.17 -5.22 -5.01
C GLU A 31 1.19 -4.08 -5.26
N GLU A 32 1.01 -2.92 -4.62
CA GLU A 32 1.93 -1.79 -4.83
C GLU A 32 3.18 -1.84 -3.92
N GLY A 33 3.27 -2.84 -3.04
CA GLY A 33 4.44 -3.13 -2.22
C GLY A 33 4.57 -2.29 -0.94
N GLU A 34 5.58 -2.62 -0.14
CA GLU A 34 5.78 -2.08 1.22
C GLU A 34 5.98 -0.55 1.25
N GLU A 35 6.68 -0.01 0.26
CA GLU A 35 6.94 1.44 0.17
C GLU A 35 5.65 2.24 0.00
N ARG A 36 4.68 1.68 -0.74
CA ARG A 36 3.38 2.32 -0.95
C ARG A 36 2.51 2.30 0.30
N VAL A 37 2.55 1.20 1.05
CA VAL A 37 1.91 1.09 2.38
C VAL A 37 2.51 2.12 3.33
N ARG A 38 3.84 2.30 3.32
CA ARG A 38 4.53 3.33 4.10
C ARG A 38 4.10 4.74 3.73
N GLN A 39 3.96 5.03 2.43
CA GLN A 39 3.48 6.33 1.96
C GLN A 39 2.03 6.62 2.36
N ALA A 40 1.14 5.60 2.32
CA ALA A 40 -0.26 5.73 2.71
C ALA A 40 -0.43 6.09 4.20
N TYR A 41 0.36 5.47 5.08
CA TYR A 41 0.30 5.76 6.52
C TYR A 41 1.14 6.99 6.91
N GLY A 42 2.21 7.29 6.18
CA GLY A 42 3.24 8.23 6.57
C GLY A 42 4.19 7.63 7.63
N ALA A 43 5.43 8.15 7.68
CA ALA A 43 6.52 7.57 8.47
C ALA A 43 6.15 7.33 9.95
N ALA A 44 5.64 8.36 10.64
CA ALA A 44 5.35 8.28 12.07
C ALA A 44 4.27 7.23 12.42
N LYS A 45 3.22 7.10 11.60
CA LYS A 45 2.17 6.09 11.82
C LYS A 45 2.68 4.70 11.46
N TYR A 46 3.43 4.58 10.37
CA TYR A 46 4.03 3.32 9.94
C TYR A 46 4.92 2.73 11.05
N ASP A 47 5.81 3.54 11.65
CA ASP A 47 6.70 3.07 12.71
C ASP A 47 5.95 2.61 13.97
N ARG A 48 4.87 3.33 14.33
CA ARG A 48 3.99 2.92 15.44
C ARG A 48 3.29 1.60 15.15
N LEU A 49 2.74 1.43 13.94
CA LEU A 49 2.07 0.19 13.53
C LEU A 49 3.06 -0.97 13.45
N LYS A 50 4.29 -0.73 12.98
CA LYS A 50 5.38 -1.71 12.97
C LYS A 50 5.72 -2.19 14.39
N ALA A 51 5.78 -1.28 15.36
CA ALA A 51 5.98 -1.62 16.76
C ALA A 51 4.82 -2.46 17.33
N LEU A 52 3.57 -2.15 16.96
CA LEU A 52 2.41 -2.96 17.36
C LEU A 52 2.45 -4.34 16.70
N LYS A 53 2.80 -4.45 15.42
CA LYS A 53 2.96 -5.72 14.71
C LYS A 53 4.04 -6.58 15.36
N ARG A 54 5.19 -6.02 15.75
CA ARG A 54 6.21 -6.75 16.53
C ARG A 54 5.68 -7.30 17.86
N LYS A 55 4.77 -6.57 18.51
CA LYS A 55 4.20 -7.00 19.80
C LYS A 55 3.14 -8.10 19.65
N TYR A 56 2.28 -7.98 18.64
CA TYR A 56 1.07 -8.81 18.53
C TYR A 56 1.11 -9.87 17.42
N ASP A 57 1.97 -9.69 16.40
CA ASP A 57 2.14 -10.62 15.28
C ASP A 57 3.62 -10.68 14.83
N PRO A 58 4.55 -11.10 15.72
CA PRO A 58 5.99 -11.06 15.47
C PRO A 58 6.43 -11.99 14.33
N THR A 59 5.70 -13.08 14.08
CA THR A 59 5.98 -14.02 12.99
C THR A 59 5.35 -13.57 11.68
N ASN A 60 4.63 -12.44 11.68
CA ASN A 60 3.89 -11.95 10.53
C ASN A 60 2.95 -13.05 10.00
N PHE A 61 2.15 -13.67 10.86
CA PHE A 61 1.19 -14.70 10.49
C PHE A 61 0.06 -14.12 9.63
N PHE A 62 -0.40 -12.90 9.95
CA PHE A 62 -1.44 -12.21 9.19
C PHE A 62 -0.83 -11.34 8.08
N THR A 63 -0.54 -11.94 6.91
CA THR A 63 0.15 -11.26 5.79
C THR A 63 -0.73 -10.89 4.60
N LEU A 64 -1.92 -11.49 4.46
CA LEU A 64 -2.83 -11.26 3.34
C LEU A 64 -3.62 -9.96 3.53
N ASN A 65 -2.90 -8.84 3.57
CA ASN A 65 -3.42 -7.47 3.71
C ASN A 65 -2.35 -6.49 3.20
N GLN A 66 -2.60 -5.18 3.31
CA GLN A 66 -1.60 -4.14 3.07
C GLN A 66 -0.55 -4.17 4.19
N ASN A 67 0.33 -5.16 4.08
CA ASN A 67 1.05 -5.69 5.21
C ASN A 67 2.20 -4.79 5.66
N ILE A 68 2.35 -4.69 6.98
CA ILE A 68 3.47 -4.04 7.65
C ILE A 68 4.32 -5.15 8.25
N LYS A 69 5.55 -5.32 7.77
CA LYS A 69 6.45 -6.35 8.28
C LYS A 69 6.95 -5.96 9.68
N PRO A 70 7.02 -6.89 10.63
CA PRO A 70 7.53 -6.60 11.98
C PRO A 70 9.04 -6.26 11.99
N GLY A 71 9.82 -6.87 11.09
CA GLY A 71 11.26 -6.68 10.88
C GLY A 71 11.60 -5.50 9.98
#